data_AF-A0A3N5B8E2-F1
#
_entry.id   AF-A0A3N5B8E2-F1
#
_cell.length_a   1.000
_cell.length_b   1.000
_cell.length_c   1.000
_cell.angle_alpha   90.00
_cell.angle_beta   90.00
_cell.angle_gamma   90.00
#
_symmetry.space_group_name_H-M   'P 1'
#
loop_
_entity.id
_entity.type
_entity.pdbx_description
1 polymer ?
#
loop_
_entity_poly.entity_id
_entity_poly.type
_entity_poly.pdbx_seq_one_letter_code
_entity_poly.pdbx_strand_id
1 'polypeptide(L)' 'MRFLSKLLIFLGSLVLLVGIILAIVDFPKGEEWRDIISYLLFESSARVALLFGVLFLIFGGLFSKKAKRKDRIFY' A
#
# COMPACT_ATOMS: atom_id res chain seq x y z
N MET A 1 6.06 -17.17 10.57
CA MET A 1 5.59 -16.59 9.27
C MET A 1 4.21 -15.93 9.36
N ARG A 2 3.20 -16.52 10.01
CA ARG A 2 1.87 -15.90 10.15
C ARG A 2 1.89 -14.52 10.82
N PHE A 3 2.70 -14.31 11.86
CA PHE A 3 2.84 -13.01 12.52
C PHE A 3 3.45 -11.96 11.60
N LEU A 4 4.57 -12.28 10.93
CA LEU A 4 5.23 -11.38 9.99
C LEU A 4 4.32 -10.97 8.82
N SER A 5 3.52 -11.90 8.27
CA SER A 5 2.55 -11.55 7.22
C SER A 5 1.45 -10.63 7.72
N LYS A 6 0.96 -10.81 8.95
CA LYS A 6 -0.03 -9.92 9.56
C LYS A 6 0.56 -8.52 9.80
N LEU A 7 1.79 -8.46 10.29
CA LEU A 7 2.53 -7.21 10.52
C LEU A 7 2.73 -6.45 9.21
N LEU A 8 3.18 -7.13 8.14
CA LEU A 8 3.36 -6.53 6.82
C LEU A 8 2.05 -6.01 6.22
N ILE A 9 0.95 -6.75 6.37
CA ILE A 9 -0.37 -6.29 5.91
C ILE A 9 -0.82 -5.07 6.72
N PHE A 10 -0.66 -5.10 8.04
CA PHE A 10 -1.04 -3.98 8.91
C PHE A 10 -0.23 -2.72 8.60
N LEU A 11 1.09 -2.82 8.53
CA LEU A 11 1.97 -1.71 8.17
C LEU A 11 1.67 -1.21 6.75
N GLY A 12 1.46 -2.13 5.79
CA GLY A 12 1.08 -1.77 4.43
C GLY A 12 -0.22 -0.97 4.37
N SER A 13 -1.25 -1.41 5.11
CA SER A 13 -2.52 -0.68 5.20
C SER A 13 -2.39 0.69 5.85
N LEU A 14 -1.56 0.82 6.89
CA LEU A 14 -1.36 2.08 7.60
C LEU A 14 -0.61 3.10 6.73
N VAL A 15 0.44 2.66 6.03
CA VAL A 15 1.20 3.48 5.08
C VAL A 15 0.32 3.91 3.89
N LEU A 16 -0.54 3.02 3.39
CA LEU A 16 -1.50 3.35 2.33
C LEU A 16 -2.49 4.43 2.79
N LEU A 17 -3.01 4.30 4.01
CA LEU A 17 -3.91 5.29 4.61
C LEU A 17 -3.25 6.67 4.70
N VAL A 18 -2.00 6.72 5.17
CA VAL A 18 -1.23 7.98 5.21
C VAL A 18 -1.02 8.55 3.80
N GLY A 19 -0.67 7.71 2.82
CA GLY A 19 -0.53 8.14 1.43
C GLY A 19 -1.83 8.72 0.84
N ILE A 20 -2.98 8.12 1.15
CA ILE A 20 -4.30 8.62 0.73
C ILE A 20 -4.60 9.97 1.39
N ILE A 21 -4.33 10.11 2.69
CA ILE A 21 -4.55 11.37 3.41
C ILE A 21 -3.69 12.48 2.80
N LEU A 22 -2.40 12.23 2.57
CA LEU A 22 -1.50 13.21 1.95
C LEU A 22 -1.97 13.59 0.54
N ALA A 23 -2.42 12.62 -0.26
CA ALA A 23 -2.97 12.87 -1.58
C ALA A 23 -4.22 13.76 -1.57
N ILE A 24 -5.05 13.68 -0.52
CA ILE A 24 -6.25 14.51 -0.35
C ILE A 24 -5.89 15.91 0.18
N VAL A 25 -4.90 16.01 1.07
CA VAL A 25 -4.47 17.30 1.64
C VAL A 25 -3.77 18.17 0.60
N ASP A 26 -2.87 17.58 -0.19
CA ASP A 26 -2.12 18.27 -1.25
C ASP A 26 -2.92 18.39 -2.56
N PHE A 27 -4.23 18.14 -2.53
CA PHE A 27 -5.06 18.14 -3.72
C PHE A 27 -5.15 19.56 -4.31
N PRO A 28 -4.61 19.81 -5.52
CA PRO A 28 -4.61 21.15 -6.10
C PRO A 28 -6.05 21.55 -6.44
N LYS A 29 -6.50 22.67 -5.85
CA LYS A 29 -7.86 23.18 -6.06
C LYS A 29 -7.91 23.96 -7.36
N GLY A 30 -8.64 23.43 -8.35
CA GLY A 30 -8.97 24.15 -9.59
C GLY A 30 -8.26 23.65 -10.86
N GLU A 31 -7.48 22.58 -10.79
CA GLU A 31 -6.84 21.97 -11.97
C GLU A 31 -7.70 20.85 -12.59
N GLU A 32 -7.48 20.59 -13.88
CA GLU A 32 -8.14 19.48 -14.58
C GLU A 32 -7.73 18.14 -13.94
N TRP A 33 -8.65 17.17 -13.92
CA TRP A 33 -8.41 15.82 -13.37
C TRP A 33 -7.15 15.14 -13.92
N ARG A 34 -6.73 15.51 -15.14
CA ARG A 34 -5.56 14.97 -15.81
C ARG A 34 -4.24 15.45 -15.18
N ASP A 35 -4.21 16.71 -14.74
CA ASP A 35 -3.04 17.30 -14.08
C ASP A 35 -2.93 16.79 -12.65
N ILE A 36 -4.07 16.59 -11.98
CA ILE A 36 -4.13 15.93 -10.66
C ILE A 36 -3.52 14.53 -10.70
N ILE A 37 -3.89 13.70 -11.69
CA ILE A 37 -3.34 12.33 -11.80
C ILE A 37 -1.84 12.39 -12.10
N SER A 38 -1.40 13.29 -12.99
CA SER A 38 0.02 13.45 -13.31
C SER A 38 0.82 13.91 -12.11
N TYR A 39 0.32 14.89 -11.36
CA TYR A 39 0.91 15.36 -10.11
C TYR A 39 1.01 14.22 -9.07
N LEU A 40 -0.08 13.47 -8.85
CA LEU A 40 -0.09 12.34 -7.91
C LEU A 40 0.89 11.21 -8.30
N LEU A 41 1.08 10.99 -9.61
CA LEU A 41 1.91 9.91 -10.15
C LEU A 41 3.37 10.30 -10.38
N PHE A 42 3.70 11.59 -10.51
CA PHE A 42 5.03 12.03 -10.91
C PHE A 42 5.74 12.91 -9.88
N GLU A 43 5.01 13.76 -9.16
CA GLU A 43 5.59 14.81 -8.32
C GLU A 43 5.26 14.64 -6.84
N SER A 44 4.06 14.16 -6.51
CA SER A 44 3.60 14.07 -5.13
C SER A 44 4.44 13.09 -4.30
N SER A 45 4.84 13.55 -3.10
CA SER A 45 5.48 12.71 -2.09
C SER A 45 4.57 11.56 -1.62
N ALA A 46 3.24 11.74 -1.74
CA ALA A 46 2.23 10.72 -1.44
C ALA A 46 2.39 9.47 -2.31
N ARG A 47 2.92 9.59 -3.54
CA ARG A 47 3.21 8.47 -4.44
C ARG A 47 4.07 7.41 -3.78
N VAL A 48 5.12 7.85 -3.08
CA VAL A 48 6.09 6.95 -2.45
C VAL A 48 5.39 6.14 -1.37
N ALA A 49 4.60 6.80 -0.51
CA ALA A 49 3.79 6.13 0.50
C ALA A 49 2.78 5.15 -0.13
N LEU A 50 2.07 5.55 -1.17
CA LEU A 50 1.11 4.69 -1.87
C LEU A 50 1.79 3.45 -2.47
N LEU A 51 2.92 3.62 -3.16
CA LEU A 51 3.68 2.51 -3.75
C LEU A 51 4.19 1.53 -2.68
N PHE A 52 4.82 2.04 -1.62
CA PHE A 52 5.31 1.18 -0.54
C PHE A 52 4.17 0.48 0.21
N GLY A 53 3.04 1.17 0.43
CA GLY A 53 1.84 0.57 1.00
C GLY A 53 1.31 -0.59 0.16
N VAL A 54 1.19 -0.41 -1.16
CA VAL A 54 0.77 -1.46 -2.09
C VAL A 54 1.76 -2.63 -2.09
N LEU A 55 3.06 -2.35 -2.15
CA LEU A 55 4.09 -3.40 -2.11
C LEU A 55 4.01 -4.21 -0.81
N PHE A 56 3.85 -3.58 0.34
CA PHE A 56 3.72 -4.27 1.62
C PHE A 56 2.46 -5.15 1.69
N LEU A 57 1.34 -4.70 1.11
CA LEU A 57 0.14 -5.54 0.99
C LEU A 57 0.36 -6.74 0.09
N ILE A 58 1.02 -6.56 -1.07
CA ILE A 58 1.34 -7.65 -1.99
C ILE A 58 2.24 -8.69 -1.32
N PHE A 59 3.36 -8.25 -0.74
CA PHE A 59 4.29 -9.15 -0.05
C PHE A 59 3.62 -9.81 1.16
N GLY A 60 2.94 -9.05 2.00
CA GLY A 60 2.19 -9.57 3.15
C GLY A 60 1.16 -10.63 2.73
N GLY A 61 0.44 -10.40 1.63
CA GLY A 61 -0.50 -11.35 1.04
C GLY A 61 0.18 -12.63 0.51
N LEU A 62 1.31 -12.50 -0.19
CA LEU A 62 2.10 -13.65 -0.67
C LEU A 62 2.64 -14.48 0.50
N PHE A 63 3.18 -13.84 1.53
CA PHE A 63 3.66 -14.53 2.73
C PHE A 63 2.51 -15.20 3.51
N SER A 64 1.33 -14.58 3.58
CA SER A 64 0.13 -15.17 4.16
C SER A 64 -0.32 -16.42 3.40
N LYS A 65 -0.35 -16.37 2.06
CA LYS A 65 -0.63 -17.54 1.21
C LYS A 65 0.40 -18.65 1.41
N LYS A 66 1.69 -18.32 1.49
CA LYS A 66 2.78 -19.30 1.73
C LYS A 66 2.66 -19.95 3.10
N ALA A 67 2.32 -19.19 4.14
CA ALA A 67 2.09 -19.72 5.48
C ALA A 67 0.91 -20.72 5.50
N LYS A 68 -0.22 -20.38 4.85
CA LYS A 68 -1.39 -21.28 4.74
C LYS A 68 -1.11 -22.55 3.93
N ARG A 69 -0.20 -22.52 2.95
CA ARG A 69 0.21 -23.73 2.21
C ARG A 69 1.10 -24.64 3.05
N LYS A 70 1.98 -24.08 3.88
CA LYS A 70 2.87 -24.88 4.74
C LYS A 70 2.10 -25.66 5.80
N ASP A 71 1.04 -25.08 6.37
CA ASP A 71 0.19 -25.77 7.35
C ASP A 71 -0.70 -26.88 6.74
N ARG A 72 -0.88 -26.92 5.40
CA ARG A 72 -1.65 -27.97 4.71
C ARG A 72 -0.87 -29.24 4.42
N ILE A 73 0.46 -29.22 4.53
CA ILE A 73 1.32 -30.39 4.23
C ILE A 73 1.51 -31.26 5.50
N PHE A 74 1.20 -30.70 6.68
CA PHE A 74 1.32 -31.38 7.98
C PHE A 74 -0.02 -31.87 8.55
N TYR A 75 -1.07 -31.93 7.72
CA TYR A 75 -2.36 -32.54 8.02
C TYR A 75 -2.65 -33.65 7.02
#